data_AF-A0ABD1R370-F1
#
_entry.id   AF-A0ABD1R370-F1
#
_cell.length_a   1.000
_cell.length_b   1.000
_cell.length_c   1.000
_cell.angle_alpha   90.00
_cell.angle_beta   90.00
_cell.angle_gamma   90.00
#
_symmetry.space_group_name_H-M   'P 1'
#
loop_
_entity.id
_entity.type
_entity.pdbx_description
1 polymer ?
#
loop_
_entity_poly.entity_id
_entity_poly.type
_entity_poly.pdbx_seq_one_letter_code
_entity_poly.pdbx_strand_id
1 'polypeptide(L)'
;MATDGGSAVNSLSSFDVMKASIRVDFVTSMHWQISKNSRQLYTVFKRAGHQTSTESWGTGRAVSRIPRVSGGGTHRAGQGAFGNMCCGGRISLACPCSGPPYQVGS
;
A
#
# COMPACT_ATOMS: atom_id res chain seq x y z
N MET A 1 -35.67 -40.23 -7.20
CA MET A 1 -35.79 -41.14 -6.05
C MET A 1 -35.69 -40.30 -4.80
N ALA A 2 -36.75 -40.28 -3.99
CA ALA A 2 -36.72 -39.61 -2.70
C ALA A 2 -35.82 -40.43 -1.76
N THR A 3 -34.85 -39.77 -1.13
CA THR A 3 -34.11 -40.37 -0.01
C THR A 3 -34.95 -40.14 1.23
N ASP A 4 -35.75 -41.14 1.60
CA ASP A 4 -36.58 -41.13 2.80
C ASP A 4 -35.67 -40.98 4.04
N GLY A 5 -35.77 -39.83 4.70
CA GLY A 5 -34.93 -39.42 5.84
C GLY A 5 -35.31 -40.13 7.15
N GLY A 6 -35.30 -41.47 7.16
CA GLY A 6 -35.88 -42.24 8.26
C GLY A 6 -35.03 -43.33 8.90
N SER A 7 -34.02 -43.89 8.23
CA SER A 7 -33.34 -45.09 8.76
C SER A 7 -31.82 -45.03 8.61
N ALA A 8 -31.12 -45.07 9.74
CA ALA A 8 -29.67 -45.21 9.79
C ALA A 8 -29.26 -46.60 9.30
N VAL A 9 -28.86 -46.69 8.04
CA VAL A 9 -28.50 -47.96 7.37
C VAL A 9 -27.13 -48.50 7.78
N ASN A 10 -26.21 -47.65 8.27
CA ASN A 10 -24.86 -48.06 8.71
C ASN A 10 -24.34 -47.12 9.82
N SER A 11 -23.86 -47.68 10.94
CA SER A 11 -23.18 -46.93 12.00
C SER A 11 -21.68 -46.85 11.73
N LEU A 12 -21.14 -45.64 11.51
CA LEU A 12 -19.71 -45.41 11.33
C LEU A 12 -19.06 -44.97 12.63
N SER A 13 -17.90 -45.54 12.96
CA SER A 13 -17.09 -45.10 14.09
C SER A 13 -16.62 -43.66 13.87
N SER A 14 -16.71 -42.83 14.91
CA SER A 14 -16.25 -41.43 14.87
C SER A 14 -14.78 -41.35 14.47
N PHE A 15 -14.48 -40.59 13.41
CA PHE A 15 -13.11 -40.35 12.96
C PHE A 15 -12.30 -39.60 14.00
N ASP A 16 -11.04 -40.00 14.20
CA ASP A 16 -10.18 -39.47 15.26
C ASP A 16 -9.93 -37.96 15.14
N VAL A 17 -10.01 -37.42 13.92
CA VAL A 17 -9.90 -35.98 13.62
C VAL A 17 -10.98 -35.15 14.32
N MET A 18 -12.19 -35.70 14.52
CA MET A 18 -13.27 -34.98 15.21
C MET A 18 -13.07 -34.92 16.73
N LYS A 19 -12.14 -35.70 17.28
CA LYS A 19 -11.80 -35.70 18.72
C LYS A 19 -10.57 -34.83 19.04
N ALA A 20 -9.88 -34.32 18.03
CA ALA A 20 -8.68 -33.51 18.23
C ALA A 20 -9.00 -32.20 18.96
N SER A 21 -8.12 -31.79 19.90
CA SER A 21 -8.25 -30.52 20.62
C SER A 21 -8.10 -29.34 19.65
N ILE A 22 -9.14 -28.51 19.55
CA ILE A 22 -9.14 -27.35 18.64
C ILE A 22 -8.42 -26.18 19.31
N ARG A 23 -7.31 -25.73 18.69
CA ARG A 23 -6.58 -24.52 19.07
C ARG A 23 -7.03 -23.33 18.24
N VAL A 24 -7.88 -22.49 18.81
CA VAL A 24 -8.46 -21.33 18.12
C VAL A 24 -7.40 -20.29 17.75
N ASP A 25 -6.38 -20.11 18.60
CA ASP A 25 -5.23 -19.23 18.36
C ASP A 25 -4.49 -19.59 17.05
N PHE A 26 -4.29 -20.89 16.83
CA PHE A 26 -3.60 -21.39 15.64
C PHE A 26 -4.47 -21.22 14.38
N VAL A 27 -5.76 -21.53 14.46
CA VAL A 27 -6.70 -21.37 13.35
C VAL A 27 -6.80 -19.91 12.94
N THR A 28 -6.90 -18.97 13.89
CA THR A 28 -6.97 -17.53 13.59
C THR A 28 -5.67 -17.02 12.96
N SER A 29 -4.50 -17.44 13.47
CA SER A 29 -3.21 -17.08 12.90
C SER A 29 -3.06 -17.57 11.46
N MET A 30 -3.40 -18.84 11.20
CA MET A 30 -3.31 -19.43 9.86
C MET A 30 -4.32 -18.81 8.90
N HIS A 31 -5.54 -18.56 9.35
CA HIS A 31 -6.56 -17.90 8.54
C HIS A 31 -6.09 -16.51 8.08
N TRP A 32 -5.47 -15.72 8.98
CA TRP A 32 -4.91 -14.42 8.63
C TRP A 32 -3.78 -14.50 7.60
N GLN A 33 -2.90 -15.50 7.70
CA GLN A 33 -1.82 -15.68 6.72
C GLN A 33 -2.35 -16.17 5.36
N ILE A 34 -3.23 -17.16 5.35
CA ILE A 34 -3.85 -17.68 4.13
C ILE A 34 -4.66 -16.59 3.41
N SER A 35 -5.37 -15.75 4.16
CA SER A 35 -6.14 -14.63 3.62
C SER A 35 -5.28 -13.60 2.87
N LYS A 36 -3.99 -13.48 3.18
CA LYS A 36 -3.10 -12.57 2.46
C LYS A 36 -2.65 -13.10 1.10
N ASN A 37 -2.72 -14.41 0.86
CA ASN A 37 -2.18 -15.04 -0.35
C ASN A 37 -2.95 -14.67 -1.63
N SER A 38 -4.25 -14.37 -1.51
CA SER A 38 -5.10 -13.99 -2.65
C SER A 38 -5.08 -12.49 -2.95
N ARG A 39 -4.24 -11.70 -2.26
CA ARG A 39 -4.16 -10.25 -2.46
C ARG A 39 -3.22 -9.91 -3.62
N GLN A 40 -3.70 -9.09 -4.55
CA GLN A 40 -2.87 -8.54 -5.62
C GLN A 40 -2.05 -7.34 -5.12
N LEU A 41 -0.89 -7.13 -5.75
CA LEU A 41 -0.01 -6.00 -5.47
C LEU A 41 -0.67 -4.69 -5.91
N TYR A 42 -0.62 -3.67 -5.06
CA TYR A 42 -1.01 -2.31 -5.39
C TYR A 42 0.18 -1.38 -5.13
N THR A 43 0.46 -0.49 -6.07
CA THR A 43 1.53 0.49 -5.96
C THR A 43 1.14 1.77 -6.68
N VAL A 44 1.65 2.89 -6.18
CA VAL A 44 1.58 4.16 -6.90
C VAL A 44 2.64 4.17 -8.01
N PHE A 45 2.41 4.93 -9.06
CA PHE A 45 3.38 5.10 -10.14
C PHE A 45 4.68 5.73 -9.62
N LYS A 46 5.84 5.13 -9.97
CA LYS A 46 7.16 5.50 -9.43
C LYS A 46 7.53 6.98 -9.59
N ARG A 47 7.04 7.64 -10.65
CA ARG A 47 7.30 9.06 -10.93
C ARG A 47 6.10 9.97 -10.64
N ALA A 48 5.08 9.47 -9.94
CA ALA A 48 3.92 10.28 -9.57
C ALA A 48 4.33 11.46 -8.69
N GLY A 49 3.92 12.66 -9.05
CA GLY A 49 4.31 13.89 -8.35
C GLY A 49 5.75 14.36 -8.65
N HIS A 50 6.48 13.67 -9.55
CA HIS A 50 7.84 14.06 -9.97
C HIS A 50 7.99 14.53 -11.41
N GLN A 51 6.89 14.68 -12.14
CA GLN A 51 6.92 15.05 -13.56
C GLN A 51 7.09 16.56 -13.81
N THR A 52 7.47 17.33 -12.79
CA THR A 52 7.64 18.79 -12.89
C THR A 52 9.07 19.18 -12.54
N SER A 53 9.71 20.00 -13.37
CA SER A 53 11.01 20.62 -13.07
C SER A 53 10.79 21.73 -12.05
N THR A 54 11.20 21.48 -10.80
CA THR A 54 10.97 22.45 -9.73
C THR A 54 12.22 22.59 -8.87
N GLU A 55 12.50 23.83 -8.47
CA GLU A 55 13.66 24.19 -7.66
C GLU A 55 13.21 25.12 -6.53
N SER A 56 13.89 25.07 -5.39
CA SER A 56 13.63 26.00 -4.31
C SER A 56 14.19 27.37 -4.67
N TRP A 57 13.41 28.43 -4.46
CA TRP A 57 13.89 29.81 -4.68
C TRP A 57 14.80 30.34 -3.56
N GLY A 58 15.19 29.48 -2.60
CA GLY A 58 16.03 29.87 -1.48
C GLY A 58 15.35 30.81 -0.48
N THR A 59 16.15 31.53 0.28
CA THR A 59 15.73 32.56 1.24
C THR A 59 15.73 33.95 0.63
N GLY A 60 15.22 34.97 1.33
CA GLY A 60 15.21 36.36 0.85
C GLY A 60 14.03 36.72 -0.07
N ARG A 61 13.11 35.77 -0.26
CA ARG A 61 11.76 36.01 -0.80
C ARG A 61 10.78 35.72 0.34
N ALA A 62 9.69 36.48 0.46
CA ALA A 62 8.66 36.30 1.50
C ALA A 62 7.81 35.03 1.25
N VAL A 63 8.49 33.89 1.17
CA VAL A 63 8.04 32.63 0.59
C VAL A 63 8.78 31.47 1.28
N SER A 64 8.07 30.37 1.54
CA SER A 64 8.62 29.12 2.07
C SER A 64 9.68 28.48 1.16
N ARG A 65 10.63 27.73 1.73
CA ARG A 65 11.72 27.02 1.00
C ARG A 65 11.28 25.78 0.20
N ILE A 66 9.98 25.60 -0.05
CA ILE A 66 9.44 24.45 -0.80
C ILE A 66 9.81 24.61 -2.29
N PRO A 67 10.16 23.53 -3.02
CA PRO A 67 10.38 23.57 -4.47
C PRO A 67 9.18 24.13 -5.24
N ARG A 68 9.44 24.98 -6.23
CA ARG A 68 8.42 25.75 -6.98
C ARG A 68 8.46 25.40 -8.46
N VAL A 69 7.30 25.27 -9.09
CA VAL A 69 7.19 25.00 -10.53
C VAL A 69 7.81 26.15 -11.33
N SER A 70 8.80 25.81 -12.16
CA SER A 70 9.48 26.77 -13.05
C SER A 70 8.56 27.28 -14.17
N GLY A 71 8.86 28.48 -14.70
CA GLY A 71 8.13 29.09 -15.81
C GLY A 71 7.23 30.26 -15.40
N GLY A 72 6.38 30.70 -16.32
CA GLY A 72 5.44 31.82 -16.15
C GLY A 72 4.27 31.71 -17.14
N GLY A 73 3.22 32.52 -16.95
CA GLY A 73 2.06 32.56 -17.85
C GLY A 73 1.03 31.43 -17.69
N THR A 74 1.27 30.46 -16.80
CA THR A 74 0.27 29.44 -16.42
C THR A 74 -0.11 29.61 -14.95
N HIS A 75 -1.35 29.26 -14.59
CA HIS A 75 -1.80 29.31 -13.20
C HIS A 75 -0.96 28.41 -12.27
N ARG A 76 -0.27 27.40 -12.84
CA ARG A 76 0.56 26.44 -12.11
C ARG A 76 1.99 26.94 -11.84
N ALA A 77 2.47 27.94 -12.58
CA ALA A 77 3.81 28.51 -12.37
C ALA A 77 3.93 29.13 -10.97
N GLY A 78 5.04 28.86 -10.27
CA GLY A 78 5.27 29.38 -8.91
C GLY A 78 4.47 28.70 -7.79
N GLN A 79 3.71 27.64 -8.08
CA GLN A 79 3.09 26.80 -7.04
C GLN A 79 4.10 25.82 -6.43
N GLY A 80 3.86 25.37 -5.20
CA GLY A 80 4.70 24.37 -4.53
C GLY A 80 4.56 22.97 -5.12
N ALA A 81 5.66 22.23 -5.21
CA ALA A 81 5.74 20.89 -5.78
C ALA A 81 6.68 19.97 -4.96
N PHE A 82 6.73 18.67 -5.31
CA PHE A 82 7.51 17.60 -4.65
C PHE A 82 7.28 17.34 -3.15
N GLY A 83 6.59 18.21 -2.42
CA GLY A 83 6.21 18.00 -1.03
C GLY A 83 5.00 17.09 -0.88
N ASN A 84 4.97 16.27 0.18
CA ASN A 84 3.78 15.49 0.56
C ASN A 84 2.62 16.37 1.01
N MET A 85 2.91 17.57 1.47
CA MET A 85 1.94 18.61 1.82
C MET A 85 1.47 19.44 0.61
N CYS A 86 2.14 19.32 -0.54
CA CYS A 86 1.81 20.12 -1.72
C CYS A 86 0.75 19.41 -2.58
N CYS A 87 -0.26 20.15 -3.02
CA CYS A 87 -1.26 19.62 -3.95
C CYS A 87 -0.60 19.22 -5.28
N GLY A 88 -0.78 17.96 -5.71
CA GLY A 88 -0.09 17.38 -6.86
C GLY A 88 1.37 16.99 -6.61
N GLY A 89 1.81 17.00 -5.35
CA GLY A 89 3.10 16.49 -4.93
C GLY A 89 3.12 14.97 -4.77
N ARG A 90 4.26 14.44 -4.35
CA ARG A 90 4.45 12.99 -4.13
C ARG A 90 3.98 12.61 -2.73
N ILE A 91 3.42 11.42 -2.57
CA ILE A 91 3.19 10.85 -1.24
C ILE A 91 4.53 10.51 -0.57
N SER A 92 4.69 10.85 0.72
CA SER A 92 5.80 10.35 1.52
C SER A 92 5.42 9.02 2.15
N LEU A 93 5.43 7.95 1.36
CA LEU A 93 5.63 6.63 1.94
C LEU A 93 7.12 6.33 1.79
N ALA A 94 7.79 5.98 2.89
CA ALA A 94 9.12 5.41 2.80
C ALA A 94 9.01 4.14 1.94
N CYS A 95 9.37 4.26 0.66
CA CYS A 95 9.52 3.11 -0.21
C CYS A 95 10.92 2.54 0.07
N PRO A 96 11.04 1.39 0.73
CA PRO A 96 12.33 0.83 1.12
C PRO A 96 13.22 0.46 -0.08
N CYS A 97 12.69 0.51 -1.31
CA CYS A 97 13.40 0.13 -2.54
C CYS A 97 14.01 1.31 -3.31
N SER A 98 13.85 2.55 -2.85
CA SER A 98 14.63 3.67 -3.37
C SER A 98 15.66 4.05 -2.33
N GLY A 99 16.93 3.79 -2.63
CA GLY A 99 18.07 4.31 -1.87
C GLY A 99 17.96 5.83 -1.65
N PRO A 100 18.83 6.40 -0.79
CA PRO A 100 18.71 7.79 -0.36
C PRO A 100 18.51 8.72 -1.56
N PRO A 101 17.54 9.66 -1.50
CA PRO A 101 17.48 10.70 -2.52
C PRO A 101 18.79 11.48 -2.41
N TYR A 102 19.42 11.83 -3.53
CA TYR A 102 20.69 12.58 -3.62
C TYR A 102 21.99 11.75 -3.43
N GLN A 103 22.55 11.27 -4.55
CA GLN A 103 23.99 11.13 -4.78
C GLN A 103 24.18 11.47 -6.27
N VAL A 104 24.12 12.77 -6.61
CA VAL A 104 24.72 13.26 -7.86
C VAL A 104 26.20 13.43 -7.52
N GLY A 105 26.99 12.40 -7.80
CA GLY A 105 28.44 12.47 -7.76
C GLY A 105 28.95 13.30 -8.94
N SER A 106 29.97 14.10 -8.63
CA SER A 106 30.88 14.87 -9.50
C SER A 106 30.94 14.49 -10.98
#